data_AF-B2AQ30-F1
#
_entry.id   AF-B2AQ30-F1
#
_cell.length_a   1.000
_cell.length_b   1.000
_cell.length_c   1.000
_cell.angle_alpha   90.00
_cell.angle_beta   90.00
_cell.angle_gamma   90.00
#
_symmetry.space_group_name_H-M   'P 1'
#
loop_
_entity.id
_entity.type
_entity.pdbx_description
1 polymer ?
#
loop_
_entity_poly.entity_id
_entity_poly.type
_entity_poly.pdbx_seq_one_letter_code
_entity_poly.pdbx_strand_id
1 'polypeptide(L)'
;MLREYNVLGQTPFHLAVGNPECLRLLLAATKETSLFDEIDNHGQTPLACALYLSGRKCKNRTAPSQCTDCICSQSVLLLLEAGASLHLFRDGGTSRLGQTYYLQGFLSQTSERGKWTYAEYVKRQREVLKTFALQSLPRSKWDVLGLTNPNVLDVKIPAVVQALNEQGTEIPDFAENFKTGTYEDPGYYLSLYMLLGNPHDADIFWDLGFRDTCLPLFPGYGHDGYNSLDYLCWLHNHGVNFHSPIIGPSLDGRISFRAHLVLYELGYSLSFDDSRVGFGNKHWFHHILTNVPSESTLSRDNCQCRCTRQGCTSLTFLLKGFHARTIRPLPVGSPPITFLRHSEGIFERAQHQEVLRFVTFQAFQLPHTCCYPRHDCLCHVPYPLNSSPSSSCQDGRCKWKPQCSEELSEIEAEHRFEFACFEKLLGELETELEMILENPKKSNEDILNFWQMV
;
A
#
# COMPACT_ATOMS: atom_id res chain seq x y z
N MET A 1 -19.47 -29.86 -21.91
CA MET A 1 -19.05 -30.53 -20.68
C MET A 1 -18.01 -29.74 -19.89
N LEU A 2 -16.92 -29.23 -20.50
CA LEU A 2 -15.91 -28.45 -19.74
C LEU A 2 -16.37 -27.04 -19.29
N ARG A 3 -17.52 -26.56 -19.76
CA ARG A 3 -18.17 -25.28 -19.38
C ARG A 3 -19.29 -25.45 -18.35
N GLU A 4 -19.36 -26.58 -17.67
CA GLU A 4 -20.36 -26.79 -16.62
C GLU A 4 -19.91 -26.12 -15.32
N TYR A 5 -20.85 -25.50 -14.61
CA TYR A 5 -20.59 -24.85 -13.33
C TYR A 5 -21.36 -25.57 -12.22
N ASN A 6 -20.74 -25.73 -11.06
CA ASN A 6 -21.46 -26.15 -9.86
C ASN A 6 -22.20 -24.97 -9.19
N VAL A 7 -22.85 -25.21 -8.05
CA VAL A 7 -23.59 -24.18 -7.29
C VAL A 7 -22.71 -23.03 -6.76
N LEU A 8 -21.39 -23.22 -6.72
CA LEU A 8 -20.40 -22.22 -6.32
C LEU A 8 -19.80 -21.50 -7.54
N GLY A 9 -20.30 -21.73 -8.75
CA GLY A 9 -19.74 -21.14 -9.96
C GLY A 9 -18.39 -21.75 -10.36
N GLN A 10 -18.02 -22.92 -9.81
CA GLN A 10 -16.75 -23.55 -10.10
C GLN A 10 -16.83 -24.41 -11.36
N THR A 11 -15.85 -24.23 -12.25
CA THR A 11 -15.63 -25.06 -13.44
C THR A 11 -14.97 -26.41 -13.06
N PRO A 12 -14.90 -27.39 -13.98
CA PRO A 12 -14.16 -28.64 -13.75
C PRO A 12 -12.67 -28.40 -13.40
N PHE A 13 -12.07 -27.31 -13.90
CA PHE A 13 -10.69 -26.95 -13.57
C PHE A 13 -10.52 -26.60 -12.10
N HIS A 14 -11.42 -25.78 -11.53
CA HIS A 14 -11.43 -25.46 -10.10
C HIS A 14 -11.52 -26.73 -9.24
N LEU A 15 -12.38 -27.67 -9.60
CA LEU A 15 -12.55 -28.92 -8.86
C LEU A 15 -11.33 -29.84 -8.99
N ALA A 16 -10.67 -29.83 -10.14
CA ALA A 16 -9.51 -30.67 -10.42
C ALA A 16 -8.19 -30.15 -9.83
N VAL A 17 -8.10 -28.91 -9.33
CA VAL A 17 -6.83 -28.40 -8.76
C VAL A 17 -6.31 -29.23 -7.59
N GLY A 18 -7.20 -29.96 -6.91
CA GLY A 18 -6.86 -30.93 -5.87
C GLY A 18 -6.25 -32.25 -6.38
N ASN A 19 -6.26 -32.53 -7.68
CA ASN A 19 -5.80 -33.77 -8.29
C ASN A 19 -5.03 -33.46 -9.59
N PRO A 20 -3.69 -33.34 -9.54
CA PRO A 20 -2.87 -32.96 -10.70
C PRO A 20 -3.03 -33.89 -11.91
N GLU A 21 -3.29 -35.18 -11.69
CA GLU A 21 -3.50 -36.15 -12.78
C GLU A 21 -4.81 -35.88 -13.52
N CYS A 22 -5.90 -35.65 -12.78
CA CYS A 22 -7.18 -35.24 -13.35
C CYS A 22 -7.06 -33.91 -14.08
N LEU A 23 -6.39 -32.93 -13.46
CA LEU A 23 -6.16 -31.62 -14.06
C LEU A 23 -5.39 -31.74 -15.38
N ARG A 24 -4.36 -32.59 -15.46
CA ARG A 24 -3.60 -32.83 -16.71
C ARG A 24 -4.49 -33.37 -17.82
N LEU A 25 -5.40 -34.29 -17.50
CA LEU A 25 -6.37 -34.83 -18.47
C LEU A 25 -7.33 -33.75 -18.97
N LEU A 26 -7.83 -32.89 -18.07
CA LEU A 26 -8.72 -31.78 -18.44
C LEU A 26 -8.01 -30.75 -19.33
N LEU A 27 -6.77 -30.39 -19.00
CA LEU A 27 -5.95 -29.47 -19.80
C LEU A 27 -5.68 -30.04 -21.20
N ALA A 28 -5.41 -31.35 -21.31
CA ALA A 28 -5.23 -32.01 -22.61
C ALA A 28 -6.52 -32.11 -23.43
N ALA A 29 -7.69 -32.03 -22.79
CA ALA A 29 -9.00 -32.18 -23.43
C ALA A 29 -9.52 -30.88 -24.09
N THR A 30 -8.84 -29.74 -23.93
CA THR A 30 -9.25 -28.46 -24.53
C THR A 30 -8.07 -27.66 -25.06
N LYS A 31 -8.32 -26.82 -26.06
CA LYS A 31 -7.39 -25.77 -26.51
C LYS A 31 -7.86 -24.37 -26.09
N GLU A 32 -9.03 -24.29 -25.46
CA GLU A 32 -9.64 -23.03 -25.06
C GLU A 32 -9.03 -22.55 -23.74
N THR A 33 -8.04 -21.66 -23.84
CA THR A 33 -7.30 -21.11 -22.69
C THR A 33 -8.13 -20.17 -21.82
N SER A 34 -9.19 -19.54 -22.37
CA SER A 34 -10.11 -18.67 -21.62
C SER A 34 -10.78 -19.38 -20.44
N LEU A 35 -10.93 -20.71 -20.50
CA LEU A 35 -11.50 -21.51 -19.41
C LEU A 35 -10.61 -21.55 -18.17
N PHE A 36 -9.31 -21.27 -18.30
CA PHE A 36 -8.34 -21.34 -17.20
C PHE A 36 -8.37 -20.10 -16.31
N ASP A 37 -9.02 -19.04 -16.80
CA ASP A 37 -9.09 -17.73 -16.16
C ASP A 37 -10.52 -17.39 -15.68
N GLU A 38 -11.47 -18.32 -15.81
CA GLU A 38 -12.82 -18.13 -15.30
C GLU A 38 -12.82 -18.02 -13.77
N ILE A 39 -13.63 -17.09 -13.24
CA ILE A 39 -13.77 -16.85 -11.81
C ILE A 39 -15.00 -17.57 -11.25
N ASP A 40 -14.86 -18.17 -10.07
CA ASP A 40 -15.99 -18.73 -9.33
C ASP A 40 -16.81 -17.64 -8.60
N ASN A 41 -17.86 -18.05 -7.86
CA ASN A 41 -18.70 -17.10 -7.10
C ASN A 41 -17.95 -16.39 -5.95
N HIS A 42 -16.72 -16.81 -5.63
CA HIS A 42 -15.83 -16.18 -4.66
C HIS A 42 -14.77 -15.28 -5.32
N GLY A 43 -14.80 -15.15 -6.65
CA GLY A 43 -13.82 -14.38 -7.42
C GLY A 43 -12.48 -15.09 -7.57
N GLN A 44 -12.44 -16.42 -7.42
CA GLN A 44 -11.21 -17.21 -7.51
C GLN A 44 -11.10 -17.84 -8.90
N THR A 45 -9.92 -17.78 -9.50
CA THR A 45 -9.60 -18.59 -10.70
C THR A 45 -9.09 -19.98 -10.31
N PRO A 46 -9.03 -20.97 -11.23
CA PRO A 46 -8.36 -22.23 -10.97
C PRO A 46 -6.92 -22.06 -10.47
N LEU A 47 -6.15 -21.11 -11.03
CA LEU A 47 -4.79 -20.84 -10.59
C LEU A 47 -4.74 -20.32 -9.13
N ALA A 48 -5.66 -19.42 -8.77
CA ALA A 48 -5.77 -18.93 -7.39
C ALA A 48 -6.11 -20.06 -6.41
N CYS A 49 -7.05 -20.94 -6.76
CA CYS A 49 -7.35 -22.14 -5.97
C CYS A 49 -6.14 -23.08 -5.84
N ALA A 50 -5.39 -23.29 -6.92
CA ALA A 50 -4.19 -24.13 -6.91
C ALA A 50 -3.10 -23.57 -6.00
N LEU A 51 -2.85 -22.26 -6.05
CA LEU A 51 -1.91 -21.56 -5.17
C LEU A 51 -2.29 -21.75 -3.69
N TYR A 52 -3.55 -21.46 -3.34
CA TYR A 52 -4.09 -21.66 -2.00
C TYR A 52 -3.98 -23.12 -1.52
N LEU A 53 -4.38 -24.09 -2.34
CA LEU A 53 -4.30 -25.51 -1.99
C LEU A 53 -2.85 -25.99 -1.86
N SER A 54 -1.90 -25.38 -2.58
CA SER A 54 -0.49 -25.73 -2.47
C SER A 54 0.02 -25.55 -1.04
N GLY A 55 -0.34 -24.44 -0.37
CA GLY A 55 0.07 -24.18 1.01
C GLY A 55 -0.59 -25.14 2.01
N ARG A 56 -1.86 -25.48 1.79
CA ARG A 56 -2.55 -26.47 2.65
C ARG A 56 -1.98 -27.88 2.50
N LYS A 57 -1.46 -28.24 1.33
CA LYS A 57 -0.94 -29.57 1.02
C LYS A 57 0.57 -29.75 1.24
N CYS A 58 1.39 -28.70 1.22
CA CYS A 58 2.84 -28.85 1.50
C CYS A 58 2.99 -29.27 2.95
N LYS A 59 3.64 -30.43 3.14
CA LYS A 59 3.95 -30.99 4.47
C LYS A 59 5.01 -30.17 5.20
N ASN A 60 5.85 -29.44 4.44
CA ASN A 60 7.03 -28.75 4.93
C ASN A 60 6.89 -27.23 4.79
N ARG A 61 5.83 -26.69 5.40
CA ARG A 61 5.27 -25.34 5.21
C ARG A 61 6.27 -24.17 5.18
N THR A 62 7.46 -24.33 5.75
CA THR A 62 8.36 -23.22 6.09
C THR A 62 9.66 -23.14 5.27
N ALA A 63 10.02 -24.12 4.43
CA ALA A 63 11.25 -24.06 3.65
C ALA A 63 11.13 -24.70 2.25
N PRO A 64 11.51 -23.99 1.15
CA PRO A 64 11.49 -24.55 -0.20
C PRO A 64 12.37 -25.80 -0.33
N SER A 65 13.55 -25.79 0.29
CA SER A 65 14.53 -26.89 0.29
C SER A 65 14.00 -28.18 0.91
N GLN A 66 12.92 -28.10 1.70
CA GLN A 66 12.28 -29.25 2.31
C GLN A 66 11.11 -29.78 1.45
N CYS A 67 10.61 -29.04 0.45
CA CYS A 67 9.49 -29.47 -0.40
C CYS A 67 9.98 -30.04 -1.77
N THR A 68 11.19 -30.65 -1.84
CA THR A 68 11.81 -31.21 -3.08
C THR A 68 10.98 -32.30 -3.76
N ASP A 69 10.40 -33.21 -2.98
CA ASP A 69 9.54 -34.31 -3.49
C ASP A 69 8.04 -34.03 -3.32
N CYS A 70 7.67 -32.79 -2.97
CA CYS A 70 6.28 -32.45 -2.71
C CYS A 70 5.53 -32.10 -3.99
N ILE A 71 4.41 -32.77 -4.23
CA ILE A 71 3.48 -32.47 -5.33
C ILE A 71 2.58 -31.24 -5.07
N CYS A 72 2.85 -30.46 -4.02
CA CYS A 72 1.98 -29.38 -3.57
C CYS A 72 1.78 -28.28 -4.62
N SER A 73 2.79 -27.99 -5.44
CA SER A 73 2.72 -26.98 -6.50
C SER A 73 2.49 -27.58 -7.89
N GLN A 74 2.26 -28.89 -8.02
CA GLN A 74 2.12 -29.53 -9.34
C GLN A 74 0.95 -28.95 -10.13
N SER A 75 -0.21 -28.72 -9.49
CA SER A 75 -1.35 -28.10 -10.15
C SER A 75 -1.09 -26.63 -10.53
N VAL A 76 -0.28 -25.91 -9.73
CA VAL A 76 0.15 -24.55 -10.04
C VAL A 76 0.98 -24.55 -11.32
N LEU A 77 1.98 -25.42 -11.40
CA LEU A 77 2.83 -25.56 -12.59
C LEU A 77 2.00 -25.92 -13.84
N LEU A 78 1.11 -26.92 -13.75
CA LEU A 78 0.27 -27.35 -14.86
C LEU A 78 -0.61 -26.22 -15.42
N LEU A 79 -1.23 -25.42 -14.54
CA LEU A 79 -2.07 -24.29 -14.96
C LEU A 79 -1.23 -23.18 -15.59
N LEU A 80 -0.07 -22.85 -14.99
CA LEU A 80 0.84 -21.84 -15.53
C LEU A 80 1.37 -22.25 -16.92
N GLU A 81 1.77 -23.51 -17.09
CA GLU A 81 2.22 -24.04 -18.38
C GLU A 81 1.12 -24.06 -19.44
N ALA A 82 -0.14 -24.22 -19.02
CA ALA A 82 -1.30 -24.11 -19.90
C ALA A 82 -1.68 -22.66 -20.26
N GLY A 83 -0.96 -21.66 -19.73
CA GLY A 83 -1.20 -20.25 -20.02
C GLY A 83 -2.21 -19.58 -19.09
N ALA A 84 -2.58 -20.21 -17.97
CA ALA A 84 -3.42 -19.56 -16.96
C ALA A 84 -2.72 -18.31 -16.41
N SER A 85 -3.50 -17.25 -16.18
CA SER A 85 -3.03 -15.99 -15.64
C SER A 85 -3.65 -15.73 -14.28
N LEU A 86 -2.87 -15.11 -13.39
CA LEU A 86 -3.44 -14.54 -12.17
C LEU A 86 -3.91 -13.13 -12.52
N HIS A 87 -5.19 -12.98 -12.84
CA HIS A 87 -5.82 -11.69 -13.12
C HIS A 87 -5.91 -10.89 -11.81
N LEU A 88 -4.85 -10.14 -11.50
CA LEU A 88 -4.77 -9.34 -10.26
C LEU A 88 -5.68 -8.11 -10.28
N PHE A 89 -6.21 -7.73 -11.45
CA PHE A 89 -6.88 -6.43 -11.63
C PHE A 89 -8.12 -6.41 -12.52
N ARG A 90 -8.50 -7.51 -13.18
CA ARG A 90 -9.29 -7.39 -14.42
C ARG A 90 -10.68 -6.74 -14.30
N ASP A 91 -11.29 -6.69 -13.12
CA ASP A 91 -12.50 -5.92 -12.93
C ASP A 91 -12.42 -5.11 -11.64
N GLY A 92 -12.68 -3.81 -11.72
CA GLY A 92 -13.01 -2.95 -10.58
C GLY A 92 -14.27 -3.39 -9.80
N GLY A 93 -14.76 -4.62 -10.07
CA GLY A 93 -15.60 -5.37 -9.17
C GLY A 93 -14.81 -5.68 -7.92
N THR A 94 -15.02 -4.85 -6.90
CA THR A 94 -15.11 -5.39 -5.55
C THR A 94 -15.78 -6.76 -5.63
N SER A 95 -15.15 -7.79 -5.06
CA SER A 95 -15.88 -9.03 -4.79
C SER A 95 -17.22 -8.65 -4.11
N ARG A 96 -18.25 -9.51 -4.11
CA ARG A 96 -19.50 -9.23 -3.35
C ARG A 96 -19.24 -8.91 -1.85
N LEU A 97 -18.01 -9.10 -1.37
CA LEU A 97 -17.49 -8.79 -0.04
C LEU A 97 -16.54 -7.57 0.03
N GLY A 98 -16.32 -6.82 -1.04
CA GLY A 98 -15.45 -5.63 -1.03
C GLY A 98 -13.94 -5.91 -1.03
N GLN A 99 -13.52 -7.18 -1.10
CA GLN A 99 -12.11 -7.55 -1.02
C GLN A 99 -11.48 -7.60 -2.42
N THR A 100 -10.53 -6.70 -2.66
CA THR A 100 -9.55 -6.81 -3.75
C THR A 100 -8.51 -7.82 -3.29
N TYR A 101 -8.43 -8.99 -3.94
CA TYR A 101 -7.40 -9.97 -3.59
C TYR A 101 -6.05 -9.51 -4.13
N TYR A 102 -5.28 -8.81 -3.28
CA TYR A 102 -3.88 -8.52 -3.57
C TYR A 102 -3.10 -9.83 -3.77
N LEU A 103 -2.06 -9.79 -4.61
CA LEU A 103 -1.14 -10.92 -4.79
C LEU A 103 -0.65 -11.47 -3.44
N GLN A 104 -0.39 -10.59 -2.47
CA GLN A 104 -0.04 -10.94 -1.10
C GLN A 104 -1.05 -11.88 -0.42
N GLY A 105 -2.35 -11.68 -0.66
CA GLY A 105 -3.41 -12.54 -0.10
C GLY A 105 -3.25 -13.99 -0.56
N PHE A 106 -2.98 -14.18 -1.85
CA PHE A 106 -2.71 -15.50 -2.42
C PHE A 106 -1.38 -16.08 -1.92
N LEU A 107 -0.30 -15.30 -2.01
CA LEU A 107 1.03 -15.78 -1.65
C LEU A 107 1.13 -16.13 -0.15
N SER A 108 0.47 -15.38 0.74
CA SER A 108 0.46 -15.65 2.18
C SER A 108 -0.05 -17.05 2.55
N GLN A 109 -0.91 -17.63 1.70
CA GLN A 109 -1.47 -18.97 1.88
C GLN A 109 -0.85 -20.01 0.93
N THR A 110 0.10 -19.60 0.10
CA THR A 110 0.76 -20.46 -0.88
C THR A 110 1.97 -21.15 -0.25
N SER A 111 2.24 -22.40 -0.63
CA SER A 111 3.48 -23.07 -0.23
C SER A 111 4.70 -22.36 -0.80
N GLU A 112 5.83 -22.40 -0.10
CA GLU A 112 7.10 -21.82 -0.59
C GLU A 112 7.42 -22.24 -2.03
N ARG A 113 7.31 -23.54 -2.33
CA ARG A 113 7.51 -24.05 -3.71
C ARG A 113 6.52 -23.43 -4.70
N GLY A 114 5.27 -23.25 -4.30
CA GLY A 114 4.24 -22.59 -5.12
C GLY A 114 4.55 -21.13 -5.41
N LYS A 115 5.05 -20.38 -4.42
CA LYS A 115 5.49 -18.99 -4.58
C LYS A 115 6.64 -18.88 -5.58
N TRP A 116 7.69 -19.69 -5.40
CA TRP A 116 8.82 -19.76 -6.34
C TRP A 116 8.37 -20.16 -7.75
N THR A 117 7.53 -21.19 -7.88
CA THR A 117 7.00 -21.64 -9.19
C THR A 117 6.27 -20.49 -9.90
N TYR A 118 5.44 -19.75 -9.16
CA TYR A 118 4.74 -18.59 -9.70
C TYR A 118 5.69 -17.46 -10.09
N ALA A 119 6.63 -17.09 -9.23
CA ALA A 119 7.57 -15.99 -9.47
C ALA A 119 8.50 -16.28 -10.66
N GLU A 120 9.00 -17.52 -10.79
CA GLU A 120 9.78 -17.97 -11.95
C GLU A 120 8.98 -17.93 -13.25
N TYR A 121 7.70 -18.32 -13.20
CA TYR A 121 6.81 -18.20 -14.35
C TYR A 121 6.64 -16.75 -14.78
N VAL A 122 6.33 -15.85 -13.84
CA VAL A 122 6.19 -14.41 -14.11
C VAL A 122 7.47 -13.84 -14.70
N LYS A 123 8.64 -14.19 -14.15
CA LYS A 123 9.95 -13.81 -14.70
C LYS A 123 10.10 -14.27 -16.15
N ARG A 124 9.83 -15.55 -16.42
CA ARG A 124 9.98 -16.14 -17.76
C ARG A 124 9.13 -15.40 -18.79
N GLN A 125 7.87 -15.11 -18.48
CA GLN A 125 6.99 -14.37 -19.40
C GLN A 125 7.53 -12.98 -19.72
N ARG A 126 8.07 -12.28 -18.71
CA ARG A 126 8.65 -10.94 -18.86
C ARG A 126 9.94 -10.95 -19.66
N GLU A 127 10.80 -11.95 -19.48
CA GLU A 127 12.02 -12.12 -20.29
C GLU A 127 11.71 -12.50 -21.74
N VAL A 128 10.68 -13.32 -21.97
CA VAL A 128 10.19 -13.61 -23.33
C VAL A 128 9.70 -12.33 -23.99
N LEU A 129 8.87 -11.54 -23.31
CA LEU A 129 8.40 -10.25 -23.83
C LEU A 129 9.54 -9.28 -24.12
N LYS A 130 10.52 -9.18 -23.22
CA LYS A 130 11.70 -8.32 -23.38
C LYS A 130 12.57 -8.75 -24.57
N THR A 131 12.82 -10.04 -24.71
CA THR A 131 13.55 -10.62 -25.86
C THR A 131 12.82 -10.33 -27.16
N PHE A 132 11.50 -10.55 -27.17
CA PHE A 132 10.65 -10.24 -28.32
C PHE A 132 10.71 -8.74 -28.68
N ALA A 133 10.62 -7.86 -27.68
CA ALA A 133 10.72 -6.42 -27.88
C ALA A 133 12.08 -5.98 -28.44
N LEU A 134 13.19 -6.59 -28.00
CA LEU A 134 14.53 -6.33 -28.55
C LEU A 134 14.65 -6.71 -30.03
N GLN A 135 13.91 -7.74 -30.47
CA GLN A 135 13.92 -8.20 -31.86
C GLN A 135 13.03 -7.35 -32.76
N SER A 136 11.92 -6.84 -32.23
CA SER A 136 10.87 -6.17 -33.02
C SER A 136 10.94 -4.65 -32.98
N LEU A 137 11.48 -4.04 -31.92
CA LEU A 137 11.50 -2.58 -31.77
C LEU A 137 12.82 -1.95 -32.23
N PRO A 138 12.78 -0.71 -32.78
CA PRO A 138 14.00 0.01 -33.17
C PRO A 138 14.89 0.29 -31.95
N ARG A 139 16.22 0.26 -32.16
CA ARG A 139 17.24 0.50 -31.12
C ARG A 139 17.05 1.82 -30.36
N SER A 140 16.51 2.84 -31.03
CA SER A 140 16.22 4.15 -30.41
C SER A 140 15.22 4.07 -29.25
N LYS A 141 14.38 3.02 -29.17
CA LYS A 141 13.42 2.82 -28.08
C LYS A 141 13.98 1.97 -26.93
N TRP A 142 15.11 1.29 -27.10
CA TRP A 142 15.56 0.26 -26.16
C TRP A 142 15.84 0.80 -24.75
N ASP A 143 16.58 1.90 -24.63
CA ASP A 143 16.95 2.46 -23.33
C ASP A 143 15.75 3.09 -22.62
N VAL A 144 14.89 3.80 -23.36
CA VAL A 144 13.67 4.44 -22.81
C VAL A 144 12.68 3.41 -22.25
N LEU A 145 12.59 2.25 -22.90
CA LEU A 145 11.74 1.14 -22.48
C LEU A 145 12.43 0.19 -21.49
N GLY A 146 13.70 0.42 -21.16
CA GLY A 146 14.46 -0.42 -20.22
C GLY A 146 14.80 -1.82 -20.75
N LEU A 147 14.82 -2.02 -22.07
CA LEU A 147 15.06 -3.34 -22.67
C LEU A 147 16.52 -3.81 -22.53
N THR A 148 17.45 -2.88 -22.43
CA THR A 148 18.90 -3.13 -22.21
C THR A 148 19.26 -3.34 -20.74
N ASN A 149 18.35 -3.03 -19.81
CA ASN A 149 18.57 -3.25 -18.38
C ASN A 149 18.67 -4.75 -18.09
N PRO A 150 19.65 -5.26 -17.34
CA PRO A 150 19.73 -6.69 -17.00
C PRO A 150 18.57 -7.18 -16.10
N ASN A 151 17.83 -6.28 -15.45
CA ASN A 151 16.73 -6.62 -14.57
C ASN A 151 15.49 -7.11 -15.34
N VAL A 152 14.61 -7.81 -14.62
CA VAL A 152 13.32 -8.27 -15.15
C VAL A 152 12.42 -7.05 -15.41
N LEU A 153 11.78 -7.03 -16.59
CA LEU A 153 10.84 -5.99 -16.97
C LEU A 153 9.60 -6.02 -16.06
N ASP A 154 9.31 -4.95 -15.31
CA ASP A 154 8.09 -4.86 -14.47
C ASP A 154 7.26 -3.62 -14.82
N VAL A 155 7.60 -2.44 -14.29
CA VAL A 155 6.76 -1.23 -14.45
C VAL A 155 6.70 -0.73 -15.89
N LYS A 156 7.63 -1.17 -16.73
CA LYS A 156 7.72 -0.78 -18.14
C LYS A 156 6.95 -1.70 -19.08
N ILE A 157 6.32 -2.76 -18.58
CA ILE A 157 5.61 -3.74 -19.42
C ILE A 157 4.56 -3.06 -20.32
N PRO A 158 3.65 -2.18 -19.84
CA PRO A 158 2.66 -1.60 -20.74
C PRO A 158 3.26 -0.67 -21.79
N ALA A 159 4.30 0.08 -21.46
CA ALA A 159 5.01 0.92 -22.44
C ALA A 159 5.65 0.06 -23.55
N VAL A 160 6.18 -1.11 -23.20
CA VAL A 160 6.73 -2.07 -24.18
C VAL A 160 5.61 -2.66 -25.05
N VAL A 161 4.51 -3.11 -24.44
CA VAL A 161 3.36 -3.66 -25.18
C VAL A 161 2.74 -2.62 -26.10
N GLN A 162 2.57 -1.38 -25.64
CA GLN A 162 2.10 -0.27 -26.45
C GLN A 162 3.04 -0.02 -27.63
N ALA A 163 4.36 0.07 -27.39
CA ALA A 163 5.33 0.29 -28.45
C ALA A 163 5.32 -0.82 -29.51
N LEU A 164 5.08 -2.07 -29.12
CA LEU A 164 4.93 -3.21 -30.04
C LEU A 164 3.64 -3.10 -30.87
N ASN A 165 2.52 -2.76 -30.24
CA ASN A 165 1.25 -2.56 -30.93
C ASN A 165 1.32 -1.40 -31.94
N GLU A 166 1.97 -0.28 -31.58
CA GLU A 166 2.19 0.88 -32.47
C GLU A 166 3.01 0.52 -33.71
N GLN A 167 3.85 -0.52 -33.64
CA GLN A 167 4.61 -1.05 -34.77
C GLN A 167 3.81 -2.08 -35.60
N GLY A 168 2.56 -2.37 -35.22
CA GLY A 168 1.75 -3.41 -35.86
C GLY A 168 2.31 -4.83 -35.65
N THR A 169 3.10 -5.05 -34.60
CA THR A 169 3.65 -6.37 -34.28
C THR A 169 2.62 -7.18 -33.51
N GLU A 170 2.33 -8.41 -33.95
CA GLU A 170 1.52 -9.36 -33.19
C GLU A 170 2.28 -9.75 -31.91
N ILE A 171 1.71 -9.41 -30.75
CA ILE A 171 2.34 -9.71 -29.46
C ILE A 171 1.95 -11.13 -29.00
N PRO A 172 2.77 -11.79 -28.18
CA PRO A 172 2.41 -13.08 -27.60
C PRO A 172 1.09 -13.02 -26.80
N ASP A 173 0.27 -14.07 -26.86
CA ASP A 173 -1.04 -14.15 -26.18
C ASP A 173 -0.98 -13.77 -24.69
N PHE A 174 0.04 -14.24 -23.96
CA PHE A 174 0.19 -13.92 -22.55
C PHE A 174 0.39 -12.42 -22.28
N ALA A 175 0.93 -11.69 -23.26
CA ALA A 175 1.20 -10.26 -23.15
C ALA A 175 -0.08 -9.42 -23.31
N GLU A 176 -1.15 -10.00 -23.85
CA GLU A 176 -2.46 -9.35 -23.89
C GLU A 176 -2.99 -9.06 -22.47
N ASN A 177 -2.64 -9.91 -21.51
CA ASN A 177 -2.98 -9.71 -20.10
C ASN A 177 -2.34 -8.45 -19.50
N PHE A 178 -1.35 -7.86 -20.16
CA PHE A 178 -0.72 -6.61 -19.74
C PHE A 178 -1.32 -5.36 -20.41
N LYS A 179 -2.22 -5.52 -21.40
CA LYS A 179 -2.90 -4.39 -22.06
C LYS A 179 -3.91 -3.71 -21.13
N THR A 180 -4.46 -4.44 -20.17
CA THR A 180 -5.51 -3.97 -19.26
C THR A 180 -4.92 -3.37 -17.99
N GLY A 181 -4.33 -2.18 -18.11
CA GLY A 181 -4.28 -1.28 -16.95
C GLY A 181 -5.72 -0.89 -16.64
N THR A 182 -6.22 -1.26 -15.46
CA THR A 182 -7.55 -0.83 -15.03
C THR A 182 -7.54 0.65 -14.74
N TYR A 183 -8.59 1.32 -15.20
CA TYR A 183 -8.87 2.76 -15.23
C TYR A 183 -8.60 3.42 -16.56
N GLU A 184 -9.43 4.43 -16.83
CA GLU A 184 -9.44 5.35 -17.98
C GLU A 184 -8.11 6.07 -18.23
N ASP A 185 -7.08 5.78 -17.45
CA ASP A 185 -5.72 6.23 -17.62
C ASP A 185 -4.79 5.03 -17.96
N PRO A 186 -4.57 4.74 -19.26
CA PRO A 186 -3.73 3.64 -19.76
C PRO A 186 -2.25 3.68 -19.32
N GLY A 187 -1.87 4.61 -18.44
CA GLY A 187 -0.51 4.74 -17.91
C GLY A 187 -0.21 4.00 -16.59
N TYR A 188 -1.20 3.49 -15.84
CA TYR A 188 -0.96 2.98 -14.48
C TYR A 188 -0.75 1.46 -14.41
N TYR A 189 0.46 1.01 -14.76
CA TYR A 189 0.94 -0.30 -14.31
C TYR A 189 1.50 -0.21 -12.89
N LEU A 190 1.06 -1.12 -12.03
CA LEU A 190 1.57 -1.22 -10.68
C LEU A 190 2.78 -2.17 -10.65
N SER A 191 3.88 -1.73 -10.02
CA SER A 191 4.99 -2.60 -9.62
C SER A 191 4.45 -3.82 -8.85
N LEU A 192 5.05 -4.99 -9.07
CA LEU A 192 4.75 -6.18 -8.27
C LEU A 192 4.93 -5.93 -6.78
N TYR A 193 5.90 -5.10 -6.38
CA TYR A 193 6.14 -4.76 -4.99
C TYR A 193 5.01 -3.95 -4.33
N MET A 194 4.06 -3.42 -5.09
CA MET A 194 2.84 -2.86 -4.51
C MET A 194 1.73 -3.90 -4.30
N LEU A 195 1.85 -5.06 -4.95
CA LEU A 195 0.90 -6.16 -4.82
C LEU A 195 1.31 -7.13 -3.72
N LEU A 196 2.57 -7.04 -3.31
CA LEU A 196 3.17 -7.70 -2.16
C LEU A 196 3.02 -6.83 -0.91
N GLY A 197 3.06 -7.46 0.26
CA GLY A 197 2.96 -6.82 1.57
C GLY A 197 3.84 -7.49 2.64
N ASN A 198 4.69 -8.44 2.22
CA ASN A 198 5.53 -9.26 3.07
C ASN A 198 6.98 -9.28 2.55
N PRO A 199 8.00 -9.03 3.40
CA PRO A 199 9.41 -9.03 2.99
C PRO A 199 9.87 -10.35 2.36
N HIS A 200 9.48 -11.48 2.94
CA HIS A 200 9.92 -12.80 2.48
C HIS A 200 9.41 -13.09 1.07
N ASP A 201 8.14 -12.77 0.80
CA ASP A 201 7.59 -12.92 -0.56
C ASP A 201 8.29 -11.97 -1.54
N ALA A 202 8.65 -10.76 -1.11
CA ALA A 202 9.38 -9.80 -1.93
C ALA A 202 10.83 -10.21 -2.21
N ASP A 203 11.52 -10.84 -1.26
CA ASP A 203 12.84 -11.42 -1.46
C ASP A 203 12.85 -12.47 -2.59
N ILE A 204 11.79 -13.28 -2.72
CA ILE A 204 11.67 -14.24 -3.82
C ILE A 204 11.73 -13.54 -5.19
N PHE A 205 10.96 -12.46 -5.37
CA PHE A 205 10.99 -11.69 -6.61
C PHE A 205 12.31 -10.91 -6.75
N TRP A 206 12.85 -10.39 -5.65
CA TRP A 206 14.13 -9.71 -5.69
C TRP A 206 15.26 -10.64 -6.12
N ASP A 207 15.35 -11.85 -5.59
CA ASP A 207 16.36 -12.83 -5.98
C ASP A 207 16.24 -13.23 -7.46
N LEU A 208 15.03 -13.17 -8.01
CA LEU A 208 14.77 -13.43 -9.42
C LEU A 208 15.12 -12.28 -10.36
N GLY A 209 15.52 -11.12 -9.85
CA GLY A 209 16.01 -9.97 -10.62
C GLY A 209 14.99 -8.86 -10.85
N PHE A 210 13.86 -8.87 -10.13
CA PHE A 210 12.89 -7.78 -10.15
C PHE A 210 13.39 -6.63 -9.28
N ARG A 211 13.47 -5.41 -9.82
CA ARG A 211 14.06 -4.25 -9.13
C ARG A 211 13.17 -3.01 -9.11
N ASP A 212 12.03 -3.04 -9.77
CA ASP A 212 11.17 -1.86 -9.89
C ASP A 212 10.37 -1.64 -8.60
N THR A 213 11.00 -1.18 -7.53
CA THR A 213 10.36 -0.90 -6.22
C THR A 213 9.58 0.41 -6.18
N CYS A 214 9.23 0.96 -7.36
CA CYS A 214 8.48 2.20 -7.46
C CYS A 214 7.11 2.09 -6.78
N LEU A 215 6.89 2.95 -5.80
CA LEU A 215 5.63 3.11 -5.09
C LEU A 215 4.83 4.31 -5.64
N PRO A 216 3.82 4.14 -6.50
CA PRO A 216 2.65 4.98 -6.49
C PRO A 216 1.74 4.52 -5.35
N LEU A 217 2.01 5.00 -4.13
CA LEU A 217 1.07 4.80 -3.02
C LEU A 217 -0.20 5.60 -3.35
N PHE A 218 -1.25 4.92 -3.81
CA PHE A 218 -2.58 5.51 -3.88
C PHE A 218 -3.25 5.39 -2.52
N PRO A 219 -3.76 6.49 -1.95
CA PRO A 219 -4.42 6.44 -0.64
C PRO A 219 -5.82 5.80 -0.60
N GLY A 220 -6.34 5.29 -1.72
CA GLY A 220 -7.75 4.94 -1.88
C GLY A 220 -8.07 3.45 -1.99
N TYR A 221 -7.09 2.57 -2.20
CA TYR A 221 -7.38 1.16 -2.45
C TYR A 221 -7.30 0.32 -1.17
N GLY A 222 -8.47 0.11 -0.56
CA GLY A 222 -8.86 -1.16 0.06
C GLY A 222 -8.04 -1.68 1.26
N HIS A 223 -8.18 -1.00 2.40
CA HIS A 223 -8.48 -1.51 3.76
C HIS A 223 -7.78 -2.70 4.43
N ASP A 224 -7.18 -3.67 3.74
CA ASP A 224 -6.60 -4.88 4.37
C ASP A 224 -5.13 -5.13 4.04
N GLY A 225 -4.59 -4.42 3.04
CA GLY A 225 -3.17 -4.46 2.68
C GLY A 225 -2.32 -3.54 3.55
N TYR A 226 -2.33 -3.72 4.87
CA TYR A 226 -1.28 -3.12 5.70
C TYR A 226 0.03 -3.71 5.20
N ASN A 227 0.82 -2.89 4.49
CA ASN A 227 2.23 -3.20 4.36
C ASN A 227 2.73 -3.34 5.79
N SER A 228 3.09 -4.57 6.16
CA SER A 228 3.70 -4.82 7.45
C SER A 228 4.86 -3.86 7.62
N LEU A 229 5.12 -3.44 8.85
CA LEU A 229 6.22 -2.51 9.13
C LEU A 229 7.55 -3.07 8.62
N ASP A 230 7.70 -4.39 8.71
CA ASP A 230 8.81 -5.15 8.13
C ASP A 230 8.91 -4.94 6.62
N TYR A 231 7.78 -4.89 5.90
CA TYR A 231 7.76 -4.66 4.46
C TYR A 231 8.11 -3.23 4.05
N LEU A 232 7.66 -2.22 4.82
CA LEU A 232 8.08 -0.84 4.59
C LEU A 232 9.60 -0.67 4.82
N CYS A 233 10.15 -1.33 5.84
CA CYS A 233 11.59 -1.39 6.09
C CYS A 233 12.32 -2.09 4.94
N TRP A 234 11.78 -3.21 4.47
CA TRP A 234 12.31 -3.93 3.32
C TRP A 234 12.38 -3.02 2.09
N LEU A 235 11.30 -2.28 1.76
CA LEU A 235 11.27 -1.34 0.65
C LEU A 235 12.36 -0.25 0.77
N HIS A 236 12.51 0.35 1.96
CA HIS A 236 13.55 1.32 2.24
C HIS A 236 14.96 0.76 1.99
N ASN A 237 15.25 -0.41 2.55
CA ASN A 237 16.55 -1.08 2.42
C ASN A 237 16.85 -1.51 0.97
N HIS A 238 15.82 -1.64 0.14
CA HIS A 238 15.92 -1.97 -1.29
C HIS A 238 15.83 -0.73 -2.19
N GLY A 239 16.16 0.45 -1.66
CA GLY A 239 16.39 1.67 -2.43
C GLY A 239 15.15 2.50 -2.73
N VAL A 240 14.00 2.22 -2.11
CA VAL A 240 12.84 3.09 -2.23
C VAL A 240 13.11 4.43 -1.56
N ASN A 241 13.18 5.48 -2.37
CA ASN A 241 13.28 6.84 -1.86
C ASN A 241 11.92 7.32 -1.36
N PHE A 242 11.75 7.43 -0.03
CA PHE A 242 10.54 7.97 0.58
C PHE A 242 10.44 9.50 0.48
N HIS A 243 11.54 10.19 0.19
CA HIS A 243 11.58 11.64 -0.01
C HIS A 243 11.24 12.06 -1.43
N SER A 244 10.96 11.11 -2.33
CA SER A 244 10.48 11.47 -3.67
C SER A 244 9.02 11.96 -3.60
N PRO A 245 8.65 13.02 -4.35
CA PRO A 245 7.26 13.41 -4.47
C PRO A 245 6.45 12.27 -5.10
N ILE A 246 5.20 12.17 -4.71
CA ILE A 246 4.23 11.27 -5.33
C ILE A 246 3.80 11.96 -6.63
N ILE A 247 4.20 11.38 -7.76
CA ILE A 247 3.78 11.83 -9.08
C ILE A 247 2.45 11.13 -9.38
N GLY A 248 1.39 11.91 -9.42
CA GLY A 248 0.04 11.47 -9.78
C GLY A 248 -0.90 12.67 -9.84
N PRO A 249 -2.12 12.49 -10.36
CA PRO A 249 -3.15 13.52 -10.30
C PRO A 249 -3.52 13.72 -8.82
N SER A 250 -2.77 14.54 -8.11
CA SER A 250 -3.27 15.13 -6.87
C SER A 250 -4.54 15.88 -7.27
N LEU A 251 -5.69 15.45 -6.77
CA LEU A 251 -6.99 16.06 -7.07
C LEU A 251 -7.02 17.58 -6.77
N ASP A 252 -6.01 18.11 -6.09
CA ASP A 252 -5.90 19.48 -5.60
C ASP A 252 -4.54 20.17 -5.90
N GLY A 253 -3.69 19.60 -6.75
CA GLY A 253 -2.37 20.17 -7.04
C GLY A 253 -1.38 20.16 -5.86
N ARG A 254 -1.66 19.40 -4.80
CA ARG A 254 -0.79 19.35 -3.61
C ARG A 254 0.35 18.35 -3.78
N ILE A 255 1.56 18.80 -3.50
CA ILE A 255 2.76 17.96 -3.56
C ILE A 255 2.81 17.15 -2.28
N SER A 256 2.40 15.88 -2.36
CA SER A 256 2.65 14.91 -1.29
C SER A 256 3.93 14.12 -1.59
N PHE A 257 4.55 13.62 -0.54
CA PHE A 257 5.75 12.78 -0.62
C PHE A 257 5.44 11.39 -0.11
N ARG A 258 6.16 10.37 -0.59
CA ARG A 258 5.92 8.97 -0.17
C ARG A 258 6.03 8.79 1.34
N ALA A 259 6.95 9.51 1.98
CA ALA A 259 7.11 9.55 3.43
C ALA A 259 5.82 9.91 4.18
N HIS A 260 4.98 10.80 3.62
CA HIS A 260 3.68 11.14 4.22
C HIS A 260 2.75 9.93 4.30
N LEU A 261 2.67 9.13 3.24
CA LEU A 261 1.79 7.97 3.18
C LEU A 261 2.33 6.82 4.04
N VAL A 262 3.65 6.56 3.97
CA VAL A 262 4.33 5.58 4.81
C VAL A 262 4.11 5.88 6.29
N LEU A 263 4.34 7.13 6.71
CA LEU A 263 4.20 7.50 8.10
C LEU A 263 2.73 7.57 8.54
N TYR A 264 1.80 7.96 7.67
CA TYR A 264 0.36 7.84 7.96
C TYR A 264 -0.06 6.40 8.22
N GLU A 265 0.29 5.46 7.34
CA GLU A 265 -0.08 4.04 7.53
C GLU A 265 0.61 3.43 8.75
N LEU A 266 1.82 3.89 9.07
CA LEU A 266 2.46 3.56 10.34
C LEU A 266 1.61 4.07 11.52
N GLY A 267 1.31 5.36 11.58
CA GLY A 267 0.48 5.93 12.65
C GLY A 267 -0.85 5.20 12.78
N TYR A 268 -1.49 4.91 11.65
CA TYR A 268 -2.72 4.15 11.59
C TYR A 268 -2.57 2.75 12.17
N SER A 269 -1.49 2.04 11.83
CA SER A 269 -1.20 0.70 12.36
C SER A 269 -0.95 0.73 13.87
N LEU A 270 -0.27 1.76 14.37
CA LEU A 270 -0.02 1.97 15.80
C LEU A 270 -1.31 2.24 16.60
N SER A 271 -2.34 2.80 15.98
CA SER A 271 -3.62 3.08 16.65
C SER A 271 -4.40 1.84 17.08
N PHE A 272 -4.06 0.66 16.52
CA PHE A 272 -4.82 -0.56 16.75
C PHE A 272 -4.42 -1.33 18.00
N ASP A 273 -3.16 -1.29 18.40
CA ASP A 273 -2.65 -2.28 19.33
C ASP A 273 -1.30 -1.89 19.94
N ASP A 274 -1.33 -1.39 21.17
CA ASP A 274 -0.12 -1.14 22.00
C ASP A 274 0.70 -2.43 22.17
N SER A 275 0.06 -3.61 22.07
CA SER A 275 0.72 -4.93 22.18
C SER A 275 1.37 -5.43 20.88
N ARG A 276 1.00 -4.90 19.70
CA ARG A 276 1.71 -5.21 18.42
C ARG A 276 2.97 -4.39 18.22
N VAL A 277 3.12 -3.28 18.94
CA VAL A 277 4.42 -2.64 19.17
C VAL A 277 5.30 -3.52 20.08
N GLY A 278 4.74 -4.62 20.61
CA GLY A 278 5.38 -5.61 21.46
C GLY A 278 6.80 -5.94 21.05
N PHE A 279 7.73 -5.29 21.74
CA PHE A 279 9.16 -5.56 22.00
C PHE A 279 10.10 -5.97 20.86
N GLY A 280 9.69 -6.71 19.83
CA GLY A 280 10.54 -7.08 18.69
C GLY A 280 10.78 -5.94 17.71
N ASN A 281 9.92 -4.92 17.73
CA ASN A 281 9.78 -3.96 16.65
C ASN A 281 10.18 -2.52 17.01
N LYS A 282 10.64 -2.27 18.25
CA LYS A 282 11.13 -0.95 18.67
C LYS A 282 12.33 -0.46 17.84
N HIS A 283 13.21 -1.38 17.44
CA HIS A 283 14.39 -1.05 16.62
C HIS A 283 14.00 -0.52 15.24
N TRP A 284 13.01 -1.12 14.56
CA TRP A 284 12.60 -0.62 13.25
C TRP A 284 11.81 0.69 13.38
N PHE A 285 10.97 0.82 14.39
CA PHE A 285 10.24 2.07 14.65
C PHE A 285 11.23 3.22 14.82
N HIS A 286 12.28 2.98 15.59
CA HIS A 286 13.39 3.90 15.72
C HIS A 286 14.11 4.13 14.38
N HIS A 287 14.41 3.07 13.63
CA HIS A 287 15.06 3.18 12.32
C HIS A 287 14.24 4.05 11.36
N ILE A 288 12.95 3.81 11.20
CA ILE A 288 12.09 4.60 10.30
C ILE A 288 11.97 6.03 10.81
N LEU A 289 11.73 6.27 12.11
CA LEU A 289 11.67 7.64 12.64
C LEU A 289 13.01 8.38 12.66
N THR A 290 14.14 7.68 12.51
CA THR A 290 15.46 8.30 12.36
C THR A 290 15.80 8.53 10.90
N ASN A 291 15.46 7.61 10.00
CA ASN A 291 15.93 7.63 8.60
C ASN A 291 14.93 8.25 7.62
N VAL A 292 13.63 8.26 7.95
CA VAL A 292 12.59 8.88 7.11
C VAL A 292 12.36 10.37 7.45
N PRO A 293 12.52 10.79 8.73
CA PRO A 293 12.42 12.19 9.13
C PRO A 293 13.73 13.00 9.25
N SER A 294 14.94 12.43 9.13
CA SER A 294 16.14 13.17 9.54
C SER A 294 16.56 14.33 8.62
N GLU A 295 16.82 15.43 9.33
CA GLU A 295 17.68 16.60 9.13
C GLU A 295 17.41 17.59 7.97
N SER A 296 16.95 18.77 8.40
CA SER A 296 17.12 20.12 7.82
C SER A 296 16.07 20.71 6.86
N THR A 297 15.32 19.95 6.06
CA THR A 297 14.16 20.51 5.33
C THR A 297 13.18 19.41 4.96
N LEU A 298 12.26 19.18 5.89
CA LEU A 298 11.05 18.40 5.73
C LEU A 298 10.52 18.48 4.29
N SER A 299 10.27 17.31 3.71
CA SER A 299 9.32 17.11 2.62
C SER A 299 7.95 17.63 3.08
N ARG A 300 7.78 18.94 3.26
CA ARG A 300 6.51 19.56 3.61
C ARG A 300 5.67 19.57 2.36
N ASP A 301 4.42 19.16 2.49
CA ASP A 301 3.48 19.47 1.43
C ASP A 301 3.23 20.98 1.38
N ASN A 302 2.60 21.44 0.31
CA ASN A 302 2.17 22.83 0.15
C ASN A 302 0.83 23.11 0.86
N CYS A 303 0.48 22.35 1.90
CA CYS A 303 -0.75 22.57 2.66
C CYS A 303 -0.68 23.89 3.45
N GLN A 304 -1.82 24.56 3.59
CA GLN A 304 -1.93 25.82 4.35
C GLN A 304 -2.77 25.67 5.62
N CYS A 305 -2.77 24.48 6.25
CA CYS A 305 -3.57 24.30 7.47
C CYS A 305 -2.93 25.05 8.65
N ARG A 306 -3.76 25.54 9.57
CA ARG A 306 -3.32 26.07 10.86
C ARG A 306 -2.76 25.00 11.80
N CYS A 307 -3.06 23.73 11.52
CA CYS A 307 -2.56 22.58 12.26
C CYS A 307 -1.04 22.38 12.20
N THR A 308 -0.36 23.09 11.29
CA THR A 308 1.10 23.08 11.10
C THR A 308 1.56 24.50 10.75
N ARG A 309 2.86 24.80 10.86
CA ARG A 309 3.38 26.16 10.59
C ARG A 309 3.56 26.49 9.11
N GLN A 310 4.02 25.53 8.30
CA GLN A 310 4.44 25.77 6.91
C GLN A 310 4.14 24.56 6.00
N GLY A 311 2.96 23.97 6.16
CA GLY A 311 2.60 22.72 5.50
C GLY A 311 2.82 21.50 6.37
N CYS A 312 2.07 20.46 6.04
CA CYS A 312 2.08 19.20 6.76
C CYS A 312 3.38 18.47 6.50
N THR A 313 3.91 17.89 7.56
CA THR A 313 5.10 17.05 7.50
C THR A 313 4.69 15.58 7.44
N SER A 314 5.64 14.72 7.09
CA SER A 314 5.47 13.27 7.22
C SER A 314 5.14 12.87 8.67
N LEU A 315 5.74 13.54 9.66
CA LEU A 315 5.40 13.37 11.09
C LEU A 315 3.95 13.79 11.39
N THR A 316 3.48 14.90 10.83
CA THR A 316 2.07 15.30 10.95
C THR A 316 1.15 14.22 10.38
N PHE A 317 1.53 13.61 9.25
CA PHE A 317 0.77 12.50 8.67
C PHE A 317 0.77 11.26 9.55
N LEU A 318 1.87 10.97 10.23
CA LEU A 318 1.89 9.93 11.26
C LEU A 318 0.86 10.17 12.35
N LEU A 319 0.83 11.38 12.91
CA LEU A 319 -0.12 11.75 13.95
C LEU A 319 -1.57 11.71 13.43
N LYS A 320 -1.80 12.09 12.16
CA LYS A 320 -3.12 11.95 11.52
C LYS A 320 -3.55 10.49 11.38
N GLY A 321 -2.65 9.61 10.94
CA GLY A 321 -2.95 8.17 10.83
C GLY A 321 -3.32 7.59 12.17
N PHE A 322 -2.60 7.99 13.20
CA PHE A 322 -2.87 7.59 14.56
C PHE A 322 -4.23 8.09 15.08
N HIS A 323 -4.60 9.33 14.75
CA HIS A 323 -5.92 9.90 15.08
C HIS A 323 -7.08 9.32 14.26
N ALA A 324 -6.84 8.93 13.01
CA ALA A 324 -7.84 8.45 12.05
C ALA A 324 -8.82 7.41 12.61
N ARG A 325 -8.36 6.59 13.55
CA ARG A 325 -9.11 5.47 14.09
C ARG A 325 -9.63 5.70 15.51
N THR A 326 -9.19 6.75 16.18
CA THR A 326 -9.72 7.15 17.49
C THR A 326 -11.04 7.90 17.25
N ILE A 327 -12.08 7.15 16.85
CA ILE A 327 -13.45 7.66 16.60
C ILE A 327 -14.07 8.26 17.88
N ARG A 328 -13.47 7.99 19.04
CA ARG A 328 -13.86 8.59 20.32
C ARG A 328 -12.94 9.75 20.66
N PRO A 329 -13.46 10.83 21.29
CA PRO A 329 -12.61 11.84 21.91
C PRO A 329 -11.57 11.11 22.75
N LEU A 330 -10.29 11.39 22.49
CA LEU A 330 -9.19 10.79 23.20
C LEU A 330 -9.43 10.98 24.71
N PRO A 331 -9.52 9.91 25.52
CA PRO A 331 -9.54 10.11 26.96
C PRO A 331 -8.25 10.83 27.37
N VAL A 332 -8.36 11.76 28.32
CA VAL A 332 -7.22 12.42 28.97
C VAL A 332 -6.27 11.32 29.49
N GLY A 333 -5.02 11.33 29.04
CA GLY A 333 -4.09 10.18 29.11
C GLY A 333 -3.88 9.45 27.76
N SER A 334 -3.93 10.22 26.67
CA SER A 334 -4.21 9.74 25.33
C SER A 334 -3.02 9.04 24.61
N PRO A 335 -3.29 8.27 23.53
CA PRO A 335 -2.30 7.53 22.75
C PRO A 335 -1.08 8.33 22.22
N PRO A 336 -1.11 9.66 21.98
CA PRO A 336 0.10 10.46 21.67
C PRO A 336 1.19 10.36 22.73
N ILE A 337 0.85 10.20 24.01
CA ILE A 337 1.83 10.01 25.09
C ILE A 337 2.54 8.67 24.96
N THR A 338 1.82 7.61 24.59
CA THR A 338 2.42 6.30 24.29
C THR A 338 3.37 6.41 23.10
N PHE A 339 2.95 7.08 22.03
CA PHE A 339 3.82 7.36 20.88
C PHE A 339 5.09 8.12 21.28
N LEU A 340 4.95 9.18 22.08
CA LEU A 340 6.06 10.00 22.57
C LEU A 340 7.02 9.22 23.48
N ARG A 341 6.48 8.30 24.29
CA ARG A 341 7.28 7.35 25.09
C ARG A 341 8.10 6.40 24.22
N HIS A 342 7.58 6.01 23.05
CA HIS A 342 8.32 5.18 22.11
C HIS A 342 9.32 5.97 21.25
N SER A 343 9.12 7.28 21.08
CA SER A 343 10.01 8.16 20.32
C SER A 343 11.07 8.86 21.19
N GLU A 344 11.27 8.38 22.41
CA GLU A 344 12.22 8.93 23.37
C GLU A 344 13.65 8.99 22.78
N GLY A 345 14.25 10.19 22.77
CA GLY A 345 15.59 10.43 22.24
C GLY A 345 15.71 10.44 20.71
N ILE A 346 14.62 10.24 19.98
CA ILE A 346 14.60 10.27 18.51
C ILE A 346 14.32 11.68 18.00
N PHE A 347 13.47 12.42 18.71
CA PHE A 347 12.99 13.69 18.20
C PHE A 347 13.96 14.85 18.45
N GLU A 348 14.22 15.57 17.37
CA GLU A 348 14.81 16.89 17.40
C GLU A 348 13.81 17.93 17.93
N ARG A 349 14.34 19.08 18.35
CA ARG A 349 13.55 20.23 18.84
C ARG A 349 12.39 20.58 17.91
N ALA A 350 12.62 20.66 16.60
CA ALA A 350 11.60 21.01 15.62
C ALA A 350 10.46 19.97 15.55
N GLN A 351 10.79 18.69 15.71
CA GLN A 351 9.79 17.61 15.68
C GLN A 351 8.91 17.64 16.92
N HIS A 352 9.49 17.91 18.11
CA HIS A 352 8.70 18.12 19.32
C HIS A 352 7.71 19.30 19.18
N GLN A 353 8.15 20.42 18.58
CA GLN A 353 7.27 21.57 18.32
C GLN A 353 6.13 21.23 17.34
N GLU A 354 6.40 20.45 16.29
CA GLU A 354 5.36 20.01 15.35
C GLU A 354 4.34 19.07 16.00
N VAL A 355 4.79 18.13 16.85
CA VAL A 355 3.88 17.28 17.64
C VAL A 355 3.03 18.14 18.57
N LEU A 356 3.64 19.11 19.24
CA LEU A 356 2.95 19.97 20.22
C LEU A 356 1.83 20.74 19.55
N ARG A 357 2.18 21.42 18.46
CA ARG A 357 1.21 22.15 17.65
C ARG A 357 0.05 21.27 17.20
N PHE A 358 0.34 20.08 16.67
CA PHE A 358 -0.70 19.18 16.18
C PHE A 358 -1.61 18.69 17.31
N VAL A 359 -1.05 18.22 18.43
CA VAL A 359 -1.82 17.70 19.57
C VAL A 359 -2.66 18.80 20.21
N THR A 360 -2.09 19.99 20.44
CA THR A 360 -2.84 21.14 20.97
C THR A 360 -3.96 21.55 20.01
N PHE A 361 -3.72 21.53 18.69
CA PHE A 361 -4.75 21.85 17.69
C PHE A 361 -5.93 20.86 17.78
N GLN A 362 -5.63 19.57 17.96
CA GLN A 362 -6.64 18.53 18.15
C GLN A 362 -7.39 18.67 19.48
N ALA A 363 -6.71 19.04 20.56
CA ALA A 363 -7.31 19.25 21.87
C ALA A 363 -8.35 20.39 21.85
N PHE A 364 -8.08 21.45 21.07
CA PHE A 364 -9.03 22.53 20.80
C PHE A 364 -10.20 22.12 19.89
N GLN A 365 -10.18 20.90 19.35
CA GLN A 365 -11.18 20.37 18.42
C GLN A 365 -11.37 21.23 17.16
N LEU A 366 -10.35 22.02 16.79
CA LEU A 366 -10.40 22.89 15.62
C LEU A 366 -10.61 22.07 14.33
N PRO A 367 -11.25 22.65 13.30
CA PRO A 367 -11.43 21.98 12.02
C PRO A 367 -10.09 21.83 11.31
N HIS A 368 -9.77 20.60 10.90
CA HIS A 368 -8.62 20.35 10.05
C HIS A 368 -8.98 20.70 8.60
N THR A 369 -8.28 21.67 8.03
CA THR A 369 -8.35 22.03 6.59
C THR A 369 -7.23 21.38 5.77
N CYS A 370 -6.48 20.47 6.39
CA CYS A 370 -5.28 19.88 5.83
C CYS A 370 -5.52 18.71 4.87
N CYS A 371 -4.48 18.31 4.14
CA CYS A 371 -4.46 17.07 3.37
C CYS A 371 -4.78 15.88 4.31
N TYR A 372 -5.69 15.02 3.89
CA TYR A 372 -5.91 13.74 4.55
C TYR A 372 -5.67 12.67 3.50
N PRO A 373 -4.71 11.75 3.71
CA PRO A 373 -4.30 10.86 2.66
C PRO A 373 -5.48 10.04 2.16
N ARG A 374 -6.30 9.47 3.05
CA ARG A 374 -7.55 8.82 2.65
C ARG A 374 -8.62 9.87 2.31
N HIS A 375 -8.47 10.51 1.15
CA HIS A 375 -9.32 11.59 0.66
C HIS A 375 -10.81 11.21 0.59
N ASP A 376 -11.13 9.94 0.69
CA ASP A 376 -12.48 9.45 0.83
C ASP A 376 -12.78 9.15 2.29
N CYS A 377 -13.43 10.09 2.96
CA CYS A 377 -14.55 9.60 3.74
C CYS A 377 -15.39 8.76 2.77
N LEU A 378 -15.50 7.44 3.01
CA LEU A 378 -16.29 6.50 2.22
C LEU A 378 -17.78 6.92 2.04
N CYS A 379 -18.19 8.03 2.66
CA CYS A 379 -19.48 8.68 2.51
C CYS A 379 -19.66 9.53 1.25
N HIS A 380 -18.58 9.98 0.60
CA HIS A 380 -18.67 10.88 -0.58
C HIS A 380 -18.28 10.21 -1.90
N VAL A 381 -17.81 8.96 -1.87
CA VAL A 381 -17.69 8.17 -3.10
C VAL A 381 -19.10 7.83 -3.56
N PRO A 382 -19.51 8.20 -4.79
CA PRO A 382 -20.76 7.74 -5.36
C PRO A 382 -20.65 6.23 -5.61
N TYR A 383 -20.92 5.42 -4.58
CA TYR A 383 -21.21 4.02 -4.76
C TYR A 383 -22.43 3.90 -5.69
N PRO A 384 -22.52 2.84 -6.52
CA PRO A 384 -23.63 2.67 -7.44
C PRO A 384 -24.98 2.58 -6.68
N LEU A 385 -25.70 3.70 -6.70
CA LEU A 385 -27.14 4.00 -6.57
C LEU A 385 -28.06 3.26 -5.56
N ASN A 386 -27.66 2.21 -4.83
CA ASN A 386 -28.61 1.42 -4.03
C ASN A 386 -28.20 1.09 -2.58
N SER A 387 -27.12 1.65 -2.05
CA SER A 387 -26.77 1.52 -0.63
C SER A 387 -26.93 2.87 0.07
N SER A 388 -27.80 2.91 1.08
CA SER A 388 -27.97 4.08 1.96
C SER A 388 -26.61 4.56 2.49
N PRO A 389 -26.34 5.87 2.54
CA PRO A 389 -25.09 6.40 3.10
C PRO A 389 -24.88 5.82 4.50
N SER A 390 -23.68 5.34 4.78
CA SER A 390 -23.37 4.76 6.10
C SER A 390 -23.71 5.77 7.20
N SER A 391 -24.34 5.31 8.28
CA SER A 391 -24.78 6.15 9.41
C SER A 391 -23.62 6.89 10.11
N SER A 392 -22.37 6.51 9.84
CA SER A 392 -21.17 7.14 10.41
C SER A 392 -20.95 8.60 9.99
N CYS A 393 -21.63 9.07 8.95
CA CYS A 393 -21.45 10.43 8.41
C CYS A 393 -22.64 11.37 8.65
N GLN A 394 -23.72 10.86 9.23
CA GLN A 394 -24.86 11.70 9.64
C GLN A 394 -24.50 12.65 10.79
N ASP A 395 -23.39 12.37 11.48
CA ASP A 395 -22.90 13.16 12.61
C ASP A 395 -22.15 14.45 12.18
N GLY A 396 -21.99 14.72 10.87
CA GLY A 396 -21.24 15.88 10.37
C GLY A 396 -19.73 15.87 10.68
N ARG A 397 -19.23 14.74 11.22
CA ARG A 397 -17.85 14.61 11.73
C ARG A 397 -16.82 14.13 10.70
N CYS A 398 -17.26 13.66 9.54
CA CYS A 398 -16.35 13.48 8.40
C CYS A 398 -16.03 14.86 7.85
N LYS A 399 -14.99 15.45 8.47
CA LYS A 399 -14.61 16.84 8.35
C LYS A 399 -14.43 17.20 6.88
N TRP A 400 -15.35 18.06 6.45
CA TRP A 400 -15.38 18.77 5.19
C TRP A 400 -13.98 19.27 4.79
N LYS A 401 -13.53 18.89 3.60
CA LYS A 401 -12.33 19.47 2.99
C LYS A 401 -12.78 20.72 2.24
N PRO A 402 -12.28 21.92 2.57
CA PRO A 402 -12.61 23.11 1.80
C PRO A 402 -12.19 22.91 0.34
N GLN A 403 -13.13 23.14 -0.56
CA GLN A 403 -13.04 23.02 -2.01
C GLN A 403 -12.42 24.27 -2.64
N CYS A 404 -12.50 25.43 -1.97
CA CYS A 404 -11.97 26.69 -2.48
C CYS A 404 -11.36 27.58 -1.37
N SER A 405 -10.76 28.71 -1.77
CA SER A 405 -10.14 29.69 -0.88
C SER A 405 -11.14 30.46 -0.02
N GLU A 406 -12.35 30.66 -0.53
CA GLU A 406 -13.43 31.36 0.17
C GLU A 406 -13.87 30.55 1.40
N GLU A 407 -14.09 29.25 1.20
CA GLU A 407 -14.42 28.28 2.24
C GLU A 407 -13.36 28.20 3.35
N LEU A 408 -12.08 28.26 2.99
CA LEU A 408 -10.99 28.37 3.97
C LEU A 408 -11.11 29.67 4.79
N SER A 409 -11.41 30.78 4.13
CA SER A 409 -11.52 32.10 4.77
C SER A 409 -12.71 32.16 5.73
N GLU A 410 -13.82 31.48 5.40
CA GLU A 410 -15.00 31.35 6.26
C GLU A 410 -14.67 30.58 7.55
N ILE A 411 -14.00 29.42 7.44
CA ILE A 411 -13.52 28.67 8.61
C ILE A 411 -12.61 29.53 9.48
N GLU A 412 -11.68 30.28 8.87
CA GLU A 412 -10.78 31.17 9.60
C GLU A 412 -11.50 32.32 10.30
N ALA A 413 -12.58 32.82 9.72
CA ALA A 413 -13.40 33.86 10.33
C ALA A 413 -14.24 33.30 11.48
N GLU A 414 -14.86 32.13 11.30
CA GLU A 414 -15.69 31.45 12.29
C GLU A 414 -14.90 31.10 13.55
N HIS A 415 -13.70 30.54 13.38
CA HIS A 415 -12.85 30.07 14.49
C HIS A 415 -11.74 31.06 14.89
N ARG A 416 -11.86 32.34 14.52
CA ARG A 416 -10.80 33.35 14.73
C ARG A 416 -10.38 33.45 16.20
N PHE A 417 -11.35 33.43 17.11
CA PHE A 417 -11.10 33.57 18.54
C PHE A 417 -10.36 32.34 19.08
N GLU A 418 -10.82 31.14 18.71
CA GLU A 418 -10.22 29.87 19.11
C GLU A 418 -8.81 29.72 18.54
N PHE A 419 -8.56 30.16 17.29
CA PHE A 419 -7.22 30.21 16.73
C PHE A 419 -6.30 31.16 17.51
N ALA A 420 -6.79 32.32 17.93
CA ALA A 420 -6.00 33.24 18.76
C ALA A 420 -5.67 32.64 20.14
N CYS A 421 -6.63 31.98 20.78
CA CYS A 421 -6.41 31.25 22.02
C CYS A 421 -5.42 30.10 21.84
N PHE A 422 -5.53 29.36 20.74
CA PHE A 422 -4.62 28.27 20.38
C PHE A 422 -3.17 28.77 20.22
N GLU A 423 -2.93 29.82 19.43
CA GLU A 423 -1.57 30.34 19.23
C GLU A 423 -0.97 30.90 20.53
N LYS A 424 -1.80 31.53 21.39
CA LYS A 424 -1.35 32.01 22.69
C LYS A 424 -0.91 30.85 23.58
N LEU A 425 -1.76 29.84 23.75
CA LEU A 425 -1.43 28.68 24.59
C LEU A 425 -0.22 27.94 24.02
N LEU A 426 -0.16 27.78 22.70
CA LEU A 426 0.96 27.11 22.06
C LEU A 426 2.28 27.81 22.35
N GLY A 427 2.33 29.15 22.32
CA GLY A 427 3.54 29.90 22.70
C GLY A 427 3.97 29.69 24.16
N GLU A 428 3.01 29.58 25.08
CA GLU A 428 3.28 29.26 26.49
C GLU A 428 3.86 27.84 26.63
N LEU A 429 3.24 26.85 25.98
CA LEU A 429 3.68 25.45 25.98
C LEU A 429 5.04 25.26 25.27
N GLU A 430 5.28 25.97 24.17
CA GLU A 430 6.57 25.91 23.46
C GLU A 430 7.70 26.47 24.31
N THR A 431 7.47 27.57 25.04
CA THR A 431 8.45 28.13 25.97
C THR A 431 8.79 27.13 27.08
N GLU A 432 7.78 26.45 27.63
CA GLU A 432 7.99 25.41 28.64
C GLU A 432 8.77 24.20 28.09
N LEU A 433 8.38 23.71 26.92
CA LEU A 433 9.08 22.63 26.22
C LEU A 433 10.54 23.00 25.93
N GLU A 434 10.82 24.23 25.48
CA GLU A 434 12.18 24.73 25.25
C GLU A 434 13.01 24.74 26.53
N MET A 435 12.45 25.20 27.65
CA MET A 435 13.13 25.15 28.95
C MET A 435 13.48 23.72 29.38
N ILE A 436 12.63 22.74 29.06
CA ILE A 436 12.90 21.33 29.34
C ILE A 436 14.02 20.81 28.43
N LEU A 437 13.94 21.07 27.11
CA LEU A 437 14.89 20.56 26.12
C LEU A 437 16.29 21.19 26.25
N GLU A 438 16.41 22.42 26.74
CA GLU A 438 17.70 23.12 26.91
C GLU A 438 18.39 22.81 28.24
N ASN A 439 17.67 22.21 29.19
CA ASN A 439 18.22 21.93 30.51
C ASN A 439 18.89 20.55 30.54
N PRO A 440 20.23 20.47 30.65
CA PRO A 440 20.94 19.19 30.65
C PRO A 440 20.66 18.33 31.90
N LYS A 441 20.02 18.89 32.93
CA LYS A 441 19.59 18.16 34.14
C LYS A 441 18.18 17.58 34.00
N LYS A 442 17.41 18.03 33.00
CA LYS A 442 16.09 17.49 32.72
C LYS A 442 16.25 16.18 31.97
N SER A 443 15.46 15.21 32.39
CA SER A 443 15.43 13.88 31.84
C SER A 443 14.30 13.76 30.82
N ASN A 444 14.31 12.68 30.04
CA ASN A 444 13.18 12.35 29.17
C ASN A 444 11.86 12.16 29.95
N GLU A 445 11.94 11.79 31.24
CA GLU A 445 10.76 11.71 32.11
C GLU A 445 10.11 13.09 32.31
N ASP A 446 10.90 14.17 32.34
CA ASP A 446 10.36 15.53 32.40
C ASP A 446 9.60 15.90 31.12
N ILE A 447 10.09 15.46 29.96
CA ILE A 447 9.38 15.61 28.67
C ILE A 447 8.06 14.82 28.72
N LEU A 448 8.08 13.58 29.20
CA LEU A 448 6.87 12.77 29.33
C LEU A 448 5.85 13.38 30.31
N ASN A 449 6.31 13.94 31.42
CA ASN A 449 5.45 14.63 32.39
C ASN A 449 4.82 15.89 31.78
N PHE A 450 5.58 16.67 31.01
CA PHE A 450 5.04 17.79 30.23
C PHE A 450 3.92 17.32 29.30
N TRP A 451 4.13 16.24 28.54
CA TRP A 451 3.09 15.69 27.66
C TRP A 451 1.90 15.06 28.37
N GLN A 452 2.01 14.70 29.65
CA GLN A 452 0.85 14.27 30.45
C GLN A 452 0.01 15.46 30.92
N MET A 453 0.60 16.65 31.00
CA MET A 453 -0.11 17.89 31.36
C MET A 453 -0.85 18.49 30.15
N VAL A 454 -0.28 18.39 28.95
CA VAL A 454 -0.87 18.81 27.67
C VAL A 454 -1.98 17.86 27.25
#